data_AF-A0AAD2CYF1-F1
#
_entry.id   AF-A0AAD2CYF1-F1
#
_cell.length_a   1.000
_cell.length_b   1.000
_cell.length_c   1.000
_cell.angle_alpha   90.00
_cell.angle_beta   90.00
_cell.angle_gamma   90.00
#
_symmetry.space_group_name_H-M   'P 1'
#
loop_
_entity.id
_entity.type
_entity.pdbx_description
1 polymer ?
#
loop_
_entity_poly.entity_id
_entity_poly.type
_entity_poly.pdbx_seq_one_letter_code
_entity_poly.pdbx_strand_id
1 'polypeptide(L)'
;MTRRKRASAAAPNPRSLKWLHQFETVSYRRGDKTLEHKVEVFGDFYNGTEHVLQCIDAFLDQHTSENLDIAFFLLQDVMKPLEETLEQGVKQIHLSDDMNLLRQQKSTFILKYVVPKIYYHHNFADIKQILCRSITGILILIRELFFVHRRDQNNTSNLVKHFKAKEFLANITLQIWSEVYYKHGIPFVEDQTLPYLRQLAMLDVFDKNWSVAGGWEQSILLLEEHFGSLPRISSDKSLDETSEIIERSRNSLRCQQLRAEYPLAVDYYLEERRDRDLMYQYSPKCSAYMCSEIETSNQPHRLRCYRCYYFHWCSPACRDYSEEVQDVHTSYCKECPGSKVKECRAQMSEYLNILDATVQRTDKVKCHGCGLQKEYSQFMERCSKCKAKYYCSKSCQRWDWYQGNHRLNCKCPP
;
A
#
# COMPACT_ATOMS: atom_id res chain seq x y z
N MET A 1 8.13 0.59 -25.37
CA MET A 1 8.27 1.93 -25.95
C MET A 1 6.92 2.42 -26.46
N THR A 2 6.21 3.20 -25.67
CA THR A 2 4.91 3.82 -26.01
C THR A 2 5.18 5.12 -26.76
N ARG A 3 4.70 5.25 -28.00
CA ARG A 3 4.88 6.45 -28.84
C ARG A 3 3.89 7.54 -28.39
N ARG A 4 4.36 8.54 -27.64
CA ARG A 4 3.50 9.64 -27.13
C ARG A 4 3.25 10.69 -28.21
N LYS A 5 1.98 11.04 -28.46
CA LYS A 5 1.59 12.20 -29.30
C LYS A 5 1.43 13.42 -28.39
N ARG A 6 2.17 14.50 -28.67
CA ARG A 6 2.05 15.78 -27.95
C ARG A 6 0.77 16.51 -28.37
N ALA A 7 0.00 16.98 -27.40
CA ALA A 7 -1.03 17.98 -27.62
C ALA A 7 -0.36 19.37 -27.74
N SER A 8 -0.90 20.26 -28.57
CA SER A 8 -0.44 21.64 -28.66
C SER A 8 -0.72 22.38 -27.35
N ALA A 9 0.29 23.00 -26.74
CA ALA A 9 0.13 23.80 -25.54
C ALA A 9 -0.82 24.98 -25.83
N ALA A 10 -1.87 25.15 -25.01
CA ALA A 10 -2.68 26.37 -25.02
C ALA A 10 -1.83 27.53 -24.49
N ALA A 11 -1.98 28.72 -25.06
CA ALA A 11 -1.28 29.91 -24.56
C ALA A 11 -1.66 30.18 -23.08
N PRO A 12 -0.74 30.71 -22.25
CA PRO A 12 -1.03 31.02 -20.85
C PRO A 12 -2.24 31.93 -20.73
N ASN A 13 -3.26 31.50 -20.00
CA ASN A 13 -4.37 32.36 -19.61
C ASN A 13 -3.92 33.14 -18.37
N PRO A 14 -3.89 34.49 -18.39
CA PRO A 14 -3.45 35.26 -17.24
C PRO A 14 -4.38 35.10 -16.03
N ARG A 15 -5.61 34.59 -16.19
CA ARG A 15 -6.61 34.53 -15.10
C ARG A 15 -6.81 33.15 -14.47
N SER A 16 -6.14 32.11 -14.95
CA SER A 16 -6.27 30.77 -14.38
C SER A 16 -5.04 29.96 -14.64
N LEU A 17 -4.76 28.97 -13.78
CA LEU A 17 -3.72 27.99 -14.04
C LEU A 17 -4.17 26.89 -15.01
N LYS A 18 -5.31 27.06 -15.69
CA LYS A 18 -5.85 26.01 -16.56
C LYS A 18 -4.96 25.64 -17.74
N TRP A 19 -4.10 26.57 -18.16
CA TRP A 19 -3.09 26.31 -19.18
C TRP A 19 -2.02 25.31 -18.74
N LEU A 20 -1.90 25.05 -17.42
CA LEU A 20 -1.06 23.97 -16.90
C LEU A 20 -1.67 22.58 -17.10
N HIS A 21 -3.00 22.47 -17.24
CA HIS A 21 -3.67 21.20 -17.46
C HIS A 21 -3.48 20.75 -18.91
N GLN A 22 -2.49 19.89 -19.12
CA GLN A 22 -2.27 19.19 -20.37
C GLN A 22 -2.84 17.78 -20.30
N PHE A 23 -2.97 17.10 -21.43
CA PHE A 23 -3.48 15.72 -21.46
C PHE A 23 -2.50 14.82 -22.21
N GLU A 24 -2.11 13.73 -21.56
CA GLU A 24 -1.37 12.64 -22.20
C GLU A 24 -2.32 11.48 -22.53
N THR A 25 -2.22 10.96 -23.76
CA THR A 25 -2.93 9.75 -24.15
C THR A 25 -2.12 8.53 -23.73
N VAL A 26 -2.68 7.73 -22.81
CA VAL A 26 -2.14 6.43 -22.42
C VAL A 26 -2.92 5.32 -23.11
N SER A 27 -2.20 4.45 -23.81
CA SER A 27 -2.78 3.25 -24.42
C SER A 27 -2.61 2.06 -23.48
N TYR A 28 -3.66 1.27 -23.26
CA TYR A 28 -3.60 0.05 -22.46
C TYR A 28 -4.39 -1.08 -23.12
N ARG A 29 -4.03 -2.34 -22.81
CA ARG A 29 -4.70 -3.52 -23.38
C ARG A 29 -5.79 -4.04 -22.45
N ARG A 30 -6.95 -4.38 -23.01
CA ARG A 30 -8.04 -5.09 -22.33
C ARG A 30 -8.52 -6.24 -23.21
N GLY A 31 -8.02 -7.45 -22.94
CA GLY A 31 -8.11 -8.57 -23.89
C GLY A 31 -7.34 -8.23 -25.17
N ASP A 32 -7.96 -8.45 -26.32
CA ASP A 32 -7.33 -8.18 -27.64
C ASP A 32 -7.47 -6.72 -28.10
N LYS A 33 -8.19 -5.88 -27.35
CA LYS A 33 -8.41 -4.48 -27.71
C LYS A 33 -7.38 -3.57 -27.03
N THR A 34 -6.81 -2.66 -27.81
CA THR A 34 -6.06 -1.50 -27.29
C THR A 34 -7.04 -0.35 -27.10
N LEU A 35 -7.12 0.15 -25.87
CA LEU A 35 -7.94 1.31 -25.51
C LEU A 35 -7.02 2.50 -25.26
N GLU A 36 -7.50 3.70 -25.57
CA GLU A 36 -6.80 4.95 -25.29
C GLU A 36 -7.54 5.72 -24.20
N HIS A 37 -6.81 6.28 -23.25
CA HIS A 37 -7.34 7.12 -22.18
C HIS A 37 -6.54 8.41 -22.10
N LYS A 38 -7.23 9.55 -21.98
CA LYS A 38 -6.57 10.84 -21.74
C LYS A 38 -6.40 11.04 -20.24
N VAL A 39 -5.16 11.12 -19.79
CA VAL A 39 -4.81 11.45 -18.41
C VAL A 39 -4.36 12.90 -18.38
N GLU A 40 -4.97 13.69 -17.51
CA GLU A 40 -4.55 15.06 -17.28
C GLU A 40 -3.21 15.08 -16.54
N VAL A 41 -2.26 15.88 -17.02
CA VAL A 41 -0.90 16.07 -16.50
C VAL A 41 -0.59 17.57 -16.40
N PHE A 42 0.40 17.96 -15.61
CA PHE A 42 0.87 19.34 -15.52
C PHE A 42 2.03 19.60 -16.47
N GLY A 43 1.80 20.27 -17.60
CA GLY A 43 2.86 20.78 -18.47
C GLY A 43 3.89 19.76 -18.99
N ASP A 44 4.98 20.26 -19.60
CA ASP A 44 6.21 19.48 -19.91
C ASP A 44 7.01 19.20 -18.60
N PHE A 45 6.37 18.64 -17.57
CA PHE A 45 6.96 18.31 -16.27
C PHE A 45 8.30 17.55 -16.39
N TYR A 46 8.49 16.83 -17.50
CA TYR A 46 9.68 16.03 -17.76
C TYR A 46 10.90 16.82 -18.26
N ASN A 47 10.72 18.03 -18.80
CA ASN A 47 11.80 18.82 -19.41
C ASN A 47 11.79 20.33 -19.08
N GLY A 48 10.85 20.83 -18.26
CA GLY A 48 10.67 22.28 -18.08
C GLY A 48 10.04 22.71 -16.75
N THR A 49 10.27 21.97 -15.66
CA THR A 49 9.75 22.32 -14.32
C THR A 49 10.05 23.78 -13.97
N GLU A 50 11.26 24.27 -14.29
CA GLU A 50 11.66 25.65 -14.02
C GLU A 50 10.81 26.68 -14.78
N HIS A 51 10.59 26.50 -16.09
CA HIS A 51 9.73 27.40 -16.87
C HIS A 51 8.30 27.42 -16.34
N VAL A 52 7.74 26.24 -16.01
CA VAL A 52 6.40 26.14 -15.42
C VAL A 52 6.35 26.92 -14.09
N LEU A 53 7.38 26.78 -13.26
CA LEU A 53 7.47 27.49 -11.99
C LEU A 53 7.64 29.00 -12.17
N GLN A 54 8.41 29.46 -13.16
CA GLN A 54 8.52 30.87 -13.50
C GLN A 54 7.17 31.45 -13.96
N CYS A 55 6.39 30.69 -14.74
CA CYS A 55 5.05 31.12 -15.12
C CYS A 55 4.09 31.15 -13.93
N ILE A 56 4.23 30.24 -12.95
CA ILE A 56 3.47 30.30 -11.69
C ILE A 56 3.89 31.54 -10.90
N ASP A 57 5.18 31.82 -10.76
CA ASP A 57 5.68 33.01 -10.05
C ASP A 57 5.15 34.28 -10.71
N ALA A 58 5.27 34.41 -12.03
CA ALA A 58 4.73 35.54 -12.78
C ALA A 58 3.20 35.67 -12.63
N PHE A 59 2.47 34.56 -12.55
CA PHE A 59 1.04 34.58 -12.25
C PHE A 59 0.77 35.09 -10.83
N LEU A 60 1.49 34.59 -9.82
CA LEU A 60 1.30 35.01 -8.42
C LEU A 60 1.72 36.48 -8.19
N ASP A 61 2.72 36.97 -8.90
CA ASP A 61 3.16 38.38 -8.84
C ASP A 61 2.13 39.34 -9.44
N GLN A 62 1.37 38.90 -10.45
CA GLN A 62 0.35 39.71 -11.13
C GLN A 62 -1.01 39.73 -10.40
N HIS A 63 -1.22 38.84 -9.43
CA HIS A 63 -2.49 38.69 -8.74
C HIS A 63 -2.37 38.97 -7.24
N THR A 64 -3.40 39.63 -6.72
CA THR A 64 -3.57 39.97 -5.31
C THR A 64 -4.93 39.45 -4.83
N SER A 65 -5.17 39.46 -3.52
CA SER A 65 -6.46 39.08 -2.94
C SER A 65 -7.63 39.96 -3.36
N GLU A 66 -7.33 41.12 -3.95
CA GLU A 66 -8.34 42.08 -4.40
C GLU A 66 -8.78 41.86 -5.86
N ASN A 67 -7.89 41.32 -6.72
CA ASN A 67 -8.14 41.24 -8.16
C ASN A 67 -8.45 39.83 -8.69
N LEU A 68 -8.23 38.82 -7.85
CA LEU A 68 -8.55 37.42 -8.12
C LEU A 68 -9.41 36.92 -6.97
N ASP A 69 -10.48 36.18 -7.27
CA ASP A 69 -11.12 35.35 -6.24
C ASP A 69 -10.16 34.21 -5.91
N ILE A 70 -9.21 34.51 -5.02
CA ILE A 70 -8.12 33.60 -4.68
C ILE A 70 -8.67 32.31 -4.06
N ALA A 71 -9.75 32.40 -3.28
CA ALA A 71 -10.38 31.23 -2.70
C ALA A 71 -10.91 30.33 -3.82
N PHE A 72 -11.61 30.89 -4.81
CA PHE A 72 -12.05 30.14 -5.98
C PHE A 72 -10.88 29.57 -6.79
N PHE A 73 -9.83 30.36 -7.02
CA PHE A 73 -8.62 29.93 -7.72
C PHE A 73 -7.94 28.74 -7.04
N LEU A 74 -7.65 28.86 -5.74
CA LEU A 74 -7.02 27.81 -4.96
C LEU A 74 -7.85 26.52 -4.98
N LEU A 75 -9.16 26.65 -4.78
CA LEU A 75 -10.05 25.50 -4.74
C LEU A 75 -10.22 24.86 -6.11
N GLN A 76 -10.45 25.63 -7.17
CA GLN A 76 -10.78 25.08 -8.49
C GLN A 76 -9.58 24.72 -9.35
N ASP A 77 -8.49 25.48 -9.28
CA ASP A 77 -7.35 25.31 -10.20
C ASP A 77 -6.17 24.56 -9.55
N VAL A 78 -6.15 24.43 -8.22
CA VAL A 78 -5.05 23.73 -7.50
C VAL A 78 -5.56 22.50 -6.74
N MET A 79 -6.52 22.69 -5.83
CA MET A 79 -6.96 21.61 -4.93
C MET A 79 -7.93 20.62 -5.59
N LYS A 80 -8.93 21.10 -6.34
CA LYS A 80 -9.86 20.23 -7.06
C LYS A 80 -9.18 19.30 -8.09
N PRO A 81 -8.17 19.75 -8.87
CA PRO A 81 -7.41 18.83 -9.72
C PRO A 81 -6.69 17.74 -8.93
N LEU A 82 -6.27 17.99 -7.69
CA LEU A 82 -5.70 16.98 -6.79
C LEU A 82 -6.78 16.00 -6.29
N GLU A 83 -7.94 16.51 -5.87
CA GLU A 83 -9.11 15.70 -5.49
C GLU A 83 -9.55 14.77 -6.62
N GLU A 84 -9.76 15.32 -7.82
CA GLU A 84 -10.13 14.55 -9.01
C GLU A 84 -9.06 13.53 -9.38
N THR A 85 -7.77 13.87 -9.19
CA THR A 85 -6.67 12.93 -9.41
C THR A 85 -6.73 11.75 -8.45
N LEU A 86 -7.07 11.99 -7.18
CA LEU A 86 -7.24 10.97 -6.16
C LEU A 86 -8.42 10.05 -6.46
N GLU A 87 -9.60 10.64 -6.71
CA GLU A 87 -10.82 9.91 -7.00
C GLU A 87 -10.68 9.05 -8.26
N GLN A 88 -10.18 9.65 -9.36
CA GLN A 88 -9.99 8.92 -10.61
C GLN A 88 -8.85 7.89 -10.50
N GLY A 89 -7.78 8.20 -9.77
CA GLY A 89 -6.68 7.30 -9.48
C GLY A 89 -7.17 6.02 -8.82
N VAL A 90 -7.98 6.16 -7.79
CA VAL A 90 -8.55 5.03 -7.04
C VAL A 90 -9.60 4.28 -7.86
N LYS A 91 -10.55 4.98 -8.51
CA LYS A 91 -11.60 4.38 -9.35
C LYS A 91 -11.03 3.58 -10.52
N GLN A 92 -9.94 4.06 -11.11
CA GLN A 92 -9.34 3.51 -12.32
C GLN A 92 -8.00 2.81 -12.08
N ILE A 93 -7.67 2.50 -10.82
CA ILE A 93 -6.35 1.97 -10.41
C ILE A 93 -5.93 0.70 -11.16
N HIS A 94 -6.92 -0.04 -11.67
CA HIS A 94 -6.73 -1.32 -12.35
C HIS A 94 -6.56 -1.21 -13.86
N LEU A 95 -6.70 -0.01 -14.45
CA LEU A 95 -6.65 0.16 -15.90
C LEU A 95 -5.22 0.14 -16.44
N SER A 96 -4.30 0.88 -15.80
CA SER A 96 -2.91 0.99 -16.25
C SER A 96 -2.00 1.57 -15.16
N ASP A 97 -0.82 0.98 -14.99
CA ASP A 97 0.19 1.47 -14.06
C ASP A 97 0.81 2.80 -14.55
N ASP A 98 0.92 3.00 -15.87
CA ASP A 98 1.36 4.27 -16.45
C ASP A 98 0.39 5.41 -16.10
N MET A 99 -0.92 5.15 -16.13
CA MET A 99 -1.92 6.16 -15.74
C MET A 99 -1.80 6.53 -14.26
N ASN A 100 -1.56 5.53 -13.39
CA ASN A 100 -1.38 5.76 -11.96
C ASN A 100 -0.09 6.55 -11.68
N LEU A 101 0.99 6.25 -12.40
CA LEU A 101 2.25 6.99 -12.32
C LEU A 101 2.08 8.46 -12.70
N LEU A 102 1.40 8.75 -13.82
CA LEU A 102 1.12 10.12 -14.26
C LEU A 102 0.31 10.90 -13.21
N ARG A 103 -0.68 10.25 -12.58
CA ARG A 103 -1.48 10.83 -11.50
C ARG A 103 -0.65 11.10 -10.23
N GLN A 104 0.25 10.17 -9.88
CA GLN A 104 1.18 10.37 -8.77
C GLN A 104 2.13 11.54 -9.04
N GLN A 105 2.65 11.66 -10.26
CA GLN A 105 3.52 12.77 -10.66
C GLN A 105 2.79 14.10 -10.63
N LYS A 106 1.55 14.17 -11.13
CA LYS A 106 0.67 15.35 -11.01
C LYS A 106 0.47 15.75 -9.54
N SER A 107 0.10 14.79 -8.69
CA SER A 107 -0.11 15.04 -7.26
C SER A 107 1.16 15.52 -6.57
N THR A 108 2.29 14.88 -6.89
CA THR A 108 3.61 15.25 -6.40
C THR A 108 3.99 16.66 -6.84
N PHE A 109 3.76 17.03 -8.10
CA PHE A 109 4.06 18.38 -8.58
C PHE A 109 3.29 19.45 -7.81
N ILE A 110 1.99 19.25 -7.65
CA ILE A 110 1.12 20.17 -6.91
C ILE A 110 1.63 20.32 -5.48
N LEU A 111 1.79 19.22 -4.75
CA LEU A 111 2.15 19.22 -3.33
C LEU A 111 3.57 19.74 -3.08
N LYS A 112 4.51 19.40 -3.96
CA LYS A 112 5.94 19.72 -3.80
C LYS A 112 6.30 21.12 -4.26
N TYR A 113 5.65 21.65 -5.29
CA TYR A 113 6.09 22.89 -5.91
C TYR A 113 5.01 23.97 -5.93
N VAL A 114 3.75 23.62 -6.20
CA VAL A 114 2.67 24.62 -6.33
C VAL A 114 2.20 25.08 -4.96
N VAL A 115 1.86 24.14 -4.07
CA VAL A 115 1.35 24.41 -2.71
C VAL A 115 2.32 25.28 -1.90
N PRO A 116 3.63 24.97 -1.81
CA PRO A 116 4.56 25.79 -1.04
C PRO A 116 4.75 27.19 -1.64
N LYS A 117 4.81 27.31 -2.97
CA LYS A 117 4.91 28.62 -3.64
C LYS A 117 3.73 29.51 -3.30
N ILE A 118 2.51 28.99 -3.42
CA ILE A 118 1.30 29.74 -3.05
C ILE A 118 1.31 30.10 -1.57
N TYR A 119 1.65 29.14 -0.69
CA TYR A 119 1.65 29.36 0.75
C TYR A 119 2.61 30.48 1.19
N TYR A 120 3.81 30.51 0.63
CA TYR A 120 4.85 31.47 0.99
C TYR A 120 4.81 32.78 0.20
N HIS A 121 3.93 32.89 -0.80
CA HIS A 121 3.83 34.11 -1.58
C HIS A 121 3.22 35.26 -0.76
N HIS A 122 3.86 36.43 -0.80
CA HIS A 122 3.49 37.60 0.02
C HIS A 122 2.08 38.12 -0.28
N ASN A 123 1.64 38.10 -1.55
CA ASN A 123 0.27 38.50 -1.95
C ASN A 123 -0.85 37.58 -1.43
N PHE A 124 -0.51 36.44 -0.82
CA PHE A 124 -1.44 35.36 -0.50
C PHE A 124 -1.48 35.06 1.01
N ALA A 125 -1.12 36.02 1.86
CA ALA A 125 -1.12 35.82 3.32
C ALA A 125 -2.49 35.36 3.86
N ASP A 126 -3.59 35.92 3.34
CA ASP A 126 -4.96 35.67 3.81
C ASP A 126 -5.48 34.27 3.48
N ILE A 127 -4.87 33.58 2.49
CA ILE A 127 -5.33 32.27 2.02
C ILE A 127 -4.57 31.10 2.62
N LYS A 128 -3.54 31.37 3.43
CA LYS A 128 -2.78 30.34 4.14
C LYS A 128 -3.71 29.41 4.90
N GLN A 129 -4.68 29.96 5.64
CA GLN A 129 -5.63 29.16 6.40
C GLN A 129 -6.55 28.31 5.51
N ILE A 130 -6.99 28.85 4.37
CA ILE A 130 -7.82 28.12 3.40
C ILE A 130 -7.03 26.95 2.83
N LEU A 131 -5.77 27.18 2.42
CA LEU A 131 -4.90 26.14 1.89
C LEU A 131 -4.66 25.02 2.92
N CYS A 132 -4.39 25.35 4.19
CA CYS A 132 -4.22 24.37 5.25
C CYS A 132 -5.49 23.51 5.44
N ARG A 133 -6.68 24.13 5.42
CA ARG A 133 -7.96 23.41 5.49
C ARG A 133 -8.19 22.54 4.27
N SER A 134 -7.83 22.99 3.07
CA SER A 134 -7.94 22.19 1.85
C SER A 134 -7.02 20.96 1.89
N ILE A 135 -5.79 21.10 2.38
CA ILE A 135 -4.86 19.95 2.56
C ILE A 135 -5.44 18.95 3.57
N THR A 136 -6.07 19.45 4.64
CA THR A 136 -6.83 18.60 5.57
C THR A 136 -7.98 17.88 4.86
N GLY A 137 -8.72 18.58 4.00
CA GLY A 137 -9.76 18.00 3.13
C GLY A 137 -9.25 16.87 2.24
N ILE A 138 -8.03 16.99 1.71
CA ILE A 138 -7.37 15.91 0.95
C ILE A 138 -7.12 14.68 1.82
N LEU A 139 -6.62 14.85 3.06
CA LEU A 139 -6.41 13.72 3.97
C LEU A 139 -7.73 13.01 4.32
N ILE A 140 -8.81 13.77 4.50
CA ILE A 140 -10.16 13.24 4.69
C ILE A 140 -10.59 12.42 3.46
N LEU A 141 -10.42 12.98 2.26
CA LEU A 141 -10.76 12.28 1.02
C LEU A 141 -9.96 10.98 0.87
N ILE A 142 -8.65 10.99 1.17
CA ILE A 142 -7.81 9.79 1.15
C ILE A 142 -8.36 8.72 2.09
N ARG A 143 -8.77 9.10 3.31
CA ARG A 143 -9.40 8.19 4.27
C ARG A 143 -10.67 7.56 3.68
N GLU A 144 -11.57 8.38 3.13
CA GLU A 144 -12.83 7.90 2.54
C GLU A 144 -12.58 6.92 1.39
N LEU A 145 -11.67 7.28 0.48
CA LEU A 145 -11.31 6.44 -0.65
C LEU A 145 -10.72 5.09 -0.21
N PHE A 146 -9.94 5.08 0.88
CA PHE A 146 -9.40 3.85 1.45
C PHE A 146 -10.52 2.92 1.94
N PHE A 147 -11.51 3.46 2.67
CA PHE A 147 -12.64 2.68 3.17
C PHE A 147 -13.51 2.11 2.04
N VAL A 148 -13.79 2.91 1.01
CA VAL A 148 -14.56 2.47 -0.17
C VAL A 148 -13.89 1.26 -0.84
N HIS A 149 -12.55 1.24 -0.89
CA HIS A 149 -11.78 0.19 -1.54
C HIS A 149 -11.45 -1.02 -0.66
N ARG A 150 -11.88 -1.07 0.61
CA ARG A 150 -11.66 -2.22 1.50
C ARG A 150 -12.60 -3.42 1.20
N ARG A 151 -13.24 -3.50 0.03
CA ARG A 151 -14.30 -4.50 -0.24
C ARG A 151 -13.78 -5.80 -0.88
N ASP A 152 -14.23 -6.91 -0.28
CA ASP A 152 -14.06 -8.31 -0.66
C ASP A 152 -12.60 -8.80 -0.81
N GLN A 153 -11.95 -8.99 0.35
CA GLN A 153 -10.64 -9.62 0.48
C GLN A 153 -10.65 -11.14 0.22
N ASN A 154 -11.77 -11.73 -0.23
CA ASN A 154 -11.81 -13.16 -0.56
C ASN A 154 -11.38 -13.45 -2.00
N ASN A 155 -11.25 -12.42 -2.85
CA ASN A 155 -10.85 -12.56 -4.25
C ASN A 155 -9.50 -11.87 -4.50
N THR A 156 -8.52 -12.63 -5.01
CA THR A 156 -7.17 -12.16 -5.32
C THR A 156 -7.16 -10.95 -6.26
N SER A 157 -8.04 -10.89 -7.27
CA SER A 157 -8.12 -9.73 -8.17
C SER A 157 -8.58 -8.46 -7.46
N ASN A 158 -9.57 -8.57 -6.56
CA ASN A 158 -10.01 -7.42 -5.76
C ASN A 158 -8.94 -7.01 -4.75
N LEU A 159 -8.24 -7.98 -4.16
CA LEU A 159 -7.13 -7.72 -3.26
C LEU A 159 -5.98 -6.99 -3.95
N VAL A 160 -5.62 -7.38 -5.18
CA VAL A 160 -4.61 -6.67 -6.00
C VAL A 160 -5.04 -5.22 -6.22
N LYS A 161 -6.32 -4.98 -6.57
CA LYS A 161 -6.84 -3.61 -6.76
C LYS A 161 -6.79 -2.81 -5.46
N HIS A 162 -7.15 -3.43 -4.34
CA HIS A 162 -7.07 -2.82 -3.02
C HIS A 162 -5.63 -2.42 -2.68
N PHE A 163 -4.66 -3.32 -2.89
CA PHE A 163 -3.25 -3.03 -2.63
C PHE A 163 -2.68 -1.94 -3.55
N LYS A 164 -3.03 -1.92 -4.83
CA LYS A 164 -2.64 -0.83 -5.74
C LYS A 164 -3.26 0.51 -5.30
N ALA A 165 -4.52 0.51 -4.86
CA ALA A 165 -5.18 1.73 -4.36
C ALA A 165 -4.53 2.22 -3.06
N LYS A 166 -4.26 1.30 -2.12
CA LYS A 166 -3.51 1.58 -0.89
C LYS A 166 -2.15 2.18 -1.20
N GLU A 167 -1.38 1.58 -2.11
CA GLU A 167 -0.07 2.08 -2.53
C GLU A 167 -0.15 3.50 -3.12
N PHE A 168 -1.12 3.74 -4.00
CA PHE A 168 -1.34 5.04 -4.61
C PHE A 168 -1.67 6.12 -3.57
N LEU A 169 -2.58 5.83 -2.66
CA LEU A 169 -2.98 6.73 -1.57
C LEU A 169 -1.83 6.96 -0.57
N ALA A 170 -1.07 5.91 -0.23
CA ALA A 170 0.10 5.98 0.62
C ALA A 170 1.16 6.93 0.06
N ASN A 171 1.47 6.82 -1.23
CA ASN A 171 2.43 7.70 -1.89
C ASN A 171 2.01 9.16 -1.82
N ILE A 172 0.73 9.49 -2.01
CA ILE A 172 0.25 10.88 -1.95
C ILE A 172 0.23 11.40 -0.51
N THR A 173 -0.22 10.58 0.44
CA THR A 173 -0.18 10.92 1.88
C THR A 173 1.25 11.22 2.32
N LEU A 174 2.22 10.45 1.84
CA LEU A 174 3.63 10.70 2.07
C LEU A 174 4.11 12.03 1.47
N GLN A 175 3.65 12.42 0.28
CA GLN A 175 4.01 13.73 -0.29
C GLN A 175 3.46 14.87 0.57
N ILE A 176 2.24 14.73 1.11
CA ILE A 176 1.69 15.70 2.06
C ILE A 176 2.57 15.73 3.32
N TRP A 177 2.91 14.57 3.89
CA TRP A 177 3.77 14.51 5.07
C TRP A 177 5.15 15.15 4.84
N SER A 178 5.88 14.66 3.85
CA SER A 178 7.29 14.98 3.63
C SER A 178 7.52 16.34 3.01
N GLU A 179 6.74 16.71 1.99
CA GLU A 179 6.96 17.98 1.29
C GLU A 179 6.17 19.10 1.98
N VAL A 180 4.88 18.93 2.30
CA VAL A 180 4.06 20.02 2.87
C VAL A 180 4.39 20.27 4.35
N TYR A 181 4.27 19.26 5.21
CA TYR A 181 4.40 19.47 6.65
C TYR A 181 5.86 19.51 7.11
N TYR A 182 6.67 18.53 6.71
CA TYR A 182 8.05 18.44 7.18
C TYR A 182 8.96 19.46 6.49
N LYS A 183 9.19 19.32 5.19
CA LYS A 183 10.15 20.16 4.47
C LYS A 183 9.74 21.62 4.38
N HIS A 184 8.46 21.87 4.13
CA HIS A 184 7.93 23.23 3.99
C HIS A 184 7.25 23.75 5.25
N GLY A 185 7.24 23.05 6.38
CA GLY A 185 6.74 23.60 7.64
C GLY A 185 5.33 24.22 7.57
N ILE A 186 4.49 23.81 6.61
CA ILE A 186 3.16 24.39 6.43
C ILE A 186 2.32 23.91 7.62
N PRO A 187 1.81 24.81 8.48
CA PRO A 187 1.07 24.42 9.66
C PRO A 187 -0.22 23.72 9.26
N PHE A 188 -0.66 22.78 10.08
CA PHE A 188 -1.97 22.16 9.94
C PHE A 188 -2.89 22.60 11.07
N VAL A 189 -4.21 22.46 10.85
CA VAL A 189 -5.19 22.74 11.90
C VAL A 189 -5.20 21.54 12.83
N GLU A 190 -4.54 21.66 13.98
CA GLU A 190 -4.23 20.54 14.88
C GLU A 190 -5.44 19.65 15.21
N ASP A 191 -6.49 20.27 15.77
CA ASP A 191 -7.74 19.59 16.17
C ASP A 191 -8.48 18.90 15.02
N GLN A 192 -8.21 19.32 13.78
CA GLN A 192 -8.84 18.74 12.60
C GLN A 192 -7.94 17.68 11.97
N THR A 193 -6.65 17.95 11.83
CA THR A 193 -5.74 17.18 10.97
C THR A 193 -5.18 15.97 11.70
N LEU A 194 -4.77 16.14 12.96
CA LEU A 194 -4.11 15.09 13.72
C LEU A 194 -4.99 13.83 13.91
N PRO A 195 -6.31 13.94 14.15
CA PRO A 195 -7.20 12.78 14.13
C PRO A 195 -7.20 12.00 12.80
N TYR A 196 -7.12 12.68 11.66
CA TYR A 196 -7.06 12.00 10.35
C TYR A 196 -5.70 11.37 10.09
N LEU A 197 -4.60 12.00 10.51
CA LEU A 197 -3.28 11.37 10.44
C LEU A 197 -3.25 10.07 11.25
N ARG A 198 -3.79 10.06 12.47
CA ARG A 198 -3.96 8.83 13.26
C ARG A 198 -4.78 7.78 12.54
N GLN A 199 -5.92 8.16 11.96
CA GLN A 199 -6.76 7.23 11.21
C GLN A 199 -6.02 6.65 9.99
N LEU A 200 -5.24 7.46 9.27
CA LEU A 200 -4.42 6.99 8.15
C LEU A 200 -3.29 6.07 8.63
N ALA A 201 -2.71 6.30 9.81
CA ALA A 201 -1.78 5.37 10.44
C ALA A 201 -2.43 4.05 10.83
N MET A 202 -3.65 4.08 11.40
CA MET A 202 -4.43 2.88 11.70
C MET A 202 -4.79 2.07 10.45
N LEU A 203 -5.01 2.76 9.33
CA LEU A 203 -5.24 2.15 8.01
C LEU A 203 -3.96 1.69 7.33
N ASP A 204 -2.81 1.87 8.00
CA ASP A 204 -1.49 1.51 7.50
C ASP A 204 -1.23 2.19 6.14
N VAL A 205 -1.62 3.45 6.00
CA VAL A 205 -1.38 4.24 4.78
C VAL A 205 0.05 4.77 4.76
N PHE A 206 0.70 4.93 5.91
CA PHE A 206 2.12 5.31 6.01
C PHE A 206 3.10 4.13 5.81
N ASP A 207 2.57 2.92 5.58
CA ASP A 207 3.29 1.64 5.57
C ASP A 207 4.65 1.68 4.84
N LYS A 208 4.69 2.28 3.64
CA LYS A 208 5.89 2.28 2.77
C LYS A 208 7.12 2.91 3.41
N ASN A 209 6.94 3.83 4.36
CA ASN A 209 8.02 4.66 4.90
C ASN A 209 7.97 4.83 6.44
N TRP A 210 7.26 3.96 7.18
CA TRP A 210 7.51 3.85 8.63
C TRP A 210 9.01 3.72 8.92
N SER A 211 9.74 3.00 8.05
CA SER A 211 11.19 2.83 8.13
C SER A 211 12.03 4.09 7.92
N VAL A 212 11.49 5.15 7.30
CA VAL A 212 12.21 6.44 7.15
C VAL A 212 12.02 7.29 8.40
N ALA A 213 10.90 7.12 9.09
CA ALA A 213 10.52 7.93 10.25
C ALA A 213 10.45 7.12 11.55
N GLY A 214 11.00 5.90 11.63
CA GLY A 214 11.10 5.09 12.86
C GLY A 214 9.78 4.76 13.58
N GLY A 215 8.66 4.61 12.86
CA GLY A 215 7.36 4.31 13.48
C GLY A 215 6.49 5.54 13.80
N TRP A 216 5.40 5.33 14.56
CA TRP A 216 4.42 6.38 14.90
C TRP A 216 4.96 7.40 15.88
N GLU A 217 5.66 6.95 16.91
CA GLU A 217 6.21 7.87 17.89
C GLU A 217 7.17 8.85 17.24
N GLN A 218 8.11 8.34 16.44
CA GLN A 218 9.09 9.18 15.77
C GLN A 218 8.46 10.07 14.67
N SER A 219 7.35 9.64 14.04
CA SER A 219 6.55 10.51 13.18
C SER A 219 5.92 11.67 13.96
N ILE A 220 5.37 11.44 15.16
CA ILE A 220 4.83 12.52 15.99
C ILE A 220 5.94 13.43 16.51
N LEU A 221 7.07 12.89 16.96
CA LEU A 221 8.21 13.70 17.42
C LEU A 221 8.70 14.67 16.34
N LEU A 222 8.74 14.23 15.07
CA LEU A 222 9.08 15.10 13.95
C LEU A 222 8.07 16.23 13.73
N LEU A 223 6.78 15.97 13.96
CA LEU A 223 5.77 17.04 13.94
C LEU A 223 5.91 17.97 15.15
N GLU A 224 6.21 17.43 16.33
CA GLU A 224 6.39 18.23 17.55
C GLU A 224 7.60 19.16 17.45
N GLU A 225 8.66 18.73 16.75
CA GLU A 225 9.82 19.57 16.44
C GLU A 225 9.41 20.82 15.63
N HIS A 226 8.45 20.69 14.71
CA HIS A 226 8.03 21.77 13.81
C HIS A 226 6.89 22.63 14.39
N PHE A 227 5.97 22.02 15.14
CA PHE A 227 4.71 22.64 15.53
C PHE A 227 4.53 22.78 17.05
N GLY A 228 5.51 22.32 17.84
CA GLY A 228 5.42 22.28 19.30
C GLY A 228 4.67 21.03 19.80
N SER A 229 4.48 20.95 21.11
CA SER A 229 3.86 19.79 21.76
C SER A 229 2.48 19.48 21.16
N LEU A 230 2.28 18.24 20.70
CA LEU A 230 1.01 17.78 20.17
C LEU A 230 0.23 16.99 21.23
N PRO A 231 -1.11 17.00 21.19
CA PRO A 231 -1.95 16.34 22.17
C PRO A 231 -1.85 14.83 21.95
N ARG A 232 -1.17 14.15 22.87
CA ARG A 232 -1.03 12.69 22.85
C ARG A 232 -2.29 12.02 23.42
N ILE A 233 -2.69 10.88 22.85
CA ILE A 233 -3.80 10.06 23.32
C ILE A 233 -3.38 8.60 23.50
N SER A 234 -4.15 7.81 24.24
CA SER A 234 -3.79 6.41 24.55
C SER A 234 -3.60 5.54 23.30
N SER A 235 -4.32 5.83 22.20
CA SER A 235 -4.16 5.09 20.95
C SER A 235 -2.85 5.35 20.23
N ASP A 236 -2.12 6.44 20.56
CA ASP A 236 -0.80 6.70 19.95
C ASP A 236 0.20 5.60 20.35
N LYS A 237 0.15 5.13 21.60
CA LYS A 237 0.97 4.00 22.04
C LYS A 237 0.65 2.72 21.26
N SER A 238 -0.63 2.41 21.07
CA SER A 238 -1.03 1.22 20.29
C SER A 238 -0.64 1.33 18.81
N LEU A 239 -0.70 2.53 18.24
CA LEU A 239 -0.23 2.81 16.88
C LEU A 239 1.27 2.61 16.76
N ASP A 240 2.03 3.07 17.75
CA ASP A 240 3.48 2.92 17.80
C ASP A 240 3.88 1.44 17.86
N GLU A 241 3.34 0.69 18.82
CA GLU A 241 3.54 -0.77 18.93
C GLU A 241 3.17 -1.50 17.64
N THR A 242 2.05 -1.14 17.01
CA THR A 242 1.61 -1.69 15.73
C THR A 242 2.59 -1.37 14.60
N SER A 243 3.08 -0.13 14.55
CA SER A 243 4.03 0.33 13.54
C SER A 243 5.39 -0.36 13.66
N GLU A 244 5.90 -0.56 14.88
CA GLU A 244 7.13 -1.30 15.14
C GLU A 244 7.01 -2.75 14.67
N ILE A 245 5.89 -3.41 14.99
CA ILE A 245 5.61 -4.78 14.54
C ILE A 245 5.65 -4.84 13.01
N ILE A 246 4.97 -3.91 12.34
CA ILE A 246 4.91 -3.83 10.87
C ILE A 246 6.30 -3.61 10.28
N GLU A 247 7.08 -2.70 10.85
CA GLU A 247 8.43 -2.36 10.39
C GLU A 247 9.38 -3.56 10.51
N ARG A 248 9.45 -4.20 11.69
CA ARG A 248 10.28 -5.38 11.92
C ARG A 248 9.92 -6.51 10.96
N SER A 249 8.63 -6.75 10.78
CA SER A 249 8.11 -7.76 9.86
C SER A 249 8.55 -7.53 8.41
N ARG A 250 8.60 -6.25 7.99
CA ARG A 250 9.02 -5.88 6.63
C ARG A 250 10.50 -5.96 6.43
N ASN A 251 11.30 -5.62 7.43
CA ASN A 251 12.75 -5.76 7.36
C ASN A 251 13.12 -7.22 7.06
N SER A 252 12.48 -8.19 7.73
CA SER A 252 12.68 -9.62 7.43
C SER A 252 12.31 -9.99 5.98
N LEU A 253 11.14 -9.57 5.49
CA LEU A 253 10.70 -9.84 4.11
C LEU A 253 11.58 -9.13 3.07
N ARG A 254 12.00 -7.89 3.34
CA ARG A 254 12.82 -7.09 2.44
C ARG A 254 14.25 -7.59 2.38
N CYS A 255 14.83 -8.05 3.50
CA CYS A 255 16.13 -8.72 3.50
C CYS A 255 16.09 -9.98 2.61
N GLN A 256 15.02 -10.77 2.67
CA GLN A 256 14.84 -11.92 1.78
C GLN A 256 14.73 -11.49 0.30
N GLN A 257 13.93 -10.46 0.00
CA GLN A 257 13.82 -9.91 -1.36
C GLN A 257 15.15 -9.40 -1.91
N LEU A 258 15.86 -8.59 -1.13
CA LEU A 258 17.17 -8.07 -1.50
C LEU A 258 18.18 -9.19 -1.71
N ARG A 259 18.10 -10.28 -0.94
CA ARG A 259 18.98 -11.44 -1.12
C ARG A 259 18.72 -12.17 -2.44
N ALA A 260 17.47 -12.27 -2.88
CA ALA A 260 17.19 -12.83 -4.21
C ALA A 260 17.69 -11.92 -5.35
N GLU A 261 17.54 -10.61 -5.19
CA GLU A 261 17.96 -9.65 -6.21
C GLU A 261 19.49 -9.47 -6.24
N TYR A 262 20.15 -9.52 -5.07
CA TYR A 262 21.58 -9.25 -4.88
C TYR A 262 22.23 -10.21 -3.87
N PRO A 263 22.33 -11.51 -4.16
CA PRO A 263 22.75 -12.53 -3.17
C PRO A 263 24.12 -12.23 -2.56
N LEU A 264 25.10 -11.83 -3.37
CA LEU A 264 26.46 -11.55 -2.89
C LEU A 264 26.55 -10.29 -2.02
N ALA A 265 25.83 -9.23 -2.39
CA ALA A 265 25.87 -7.96 -1.66
C ALA A 265 25.18 -8.09 -0.29
N VAL A 266 24.06 -8.83 -0.25
CA VAL A 266 23.31 -9.04 0.98
C VAL A 266 24.01 -10.02 1.90
N ASP A 267 24.58 -11.11 1.40
CA ASP A 267 25.34 -12.03 2.25
C ASP A 267 26.53 -11.31 2.90
N TYR A 268 27.24 -10.44 2.16
CA TYR A 268 28.29 -9.57 2.71
C TYR A 268 27.76 -8.61 3.79
N TYR A 269 26.66 -7.90 3.49
CA TYR A 269 26.08 -6.90 4.40
C TYR A 269 25.52 -7.52 5.69
N LEU A 270 24.90 -8.70 5.59
CA LEU A 270 24.36 -9.44 6.72
C LEU A 270 25.44 -10.14 7.54
N GLU A 271 26.57 -10.49 6.92
CA GLU A 271 27.74 -11.03 7.60
C GLU A 271 28.37 -10.05 8.58
N GLU A 272 28.48 -8.78 8.18
CA GLU A 272 29.07 -7.75 9.04
C GLU A 272 28.15 -7.33 10.20
N ARG A 273 26.82 -7.37 10.04
CA ARG A 273 25.90 -6.74 10.99
C ARG A 273 25.30 -7.62 12.10
N ARG A 274 25.57 -8.93 12.13
CA ARG A 274 24.80 -9.90 12.97
C ARG A 274 23.29 -9.94 12.66
N ASP A 275 22.85 -9.25 11.60
CA ASP A 275 21.44 -9.13 11.20
C ASP A 275 20.89 -10.39 10.49
N ARG A 276 21.72 -11.43 10.29
CA ARG A 276 21.27 -12.72 9.75
C ARG A 276 20.09 -13.30 10.53
N ASP A 277 20.03 -13.05 11.84
CA ASP A 277 18.94 -13.56 12.67
C ASP A 277 17.61 -12.87 12.36
N LEU A 278 17.63 -11.60 11.91
CA LEU A 278 16.42 -10.84 11.58
C LEU A 278 15.68 -11.40 10.35
N MET A 279 16.36 -12.11 9.46
CA MET A 279 15.75 -12.68 8.25
C MET A 279 14.71 -13.77 8.52
N TYR A 280 14.84 -14.47 9.65
CA TYR A 280 14.03 -15.64 9.99
C TYR A 280 13.40 -15.49 11.38
N GLN A 281 13.01 -14.28 11.74
CA GLN A 281 12.18 -14.06 12.93
C GLN A 281 10.72 -14.22 12.57
N TYR A 282 9.97 -14.86 13.46
CA TYR A 282 8.54 -14.89 13.35
C TYR A 282 7.98 -13.46 13.34
N SER A 283 7.14 -13.18 12.34
CA SER A 283 6.45 -11.92 12.16
C SER A 283 4.95 -12.19 12.35
N PRO A 284 4.23 -11.39 13.15
CA PRO A 284 2.78 -11.51 13.25
C PRO A 284 2.06 -10.76 12.11
N LYS A 285 2.74 -9.98 11.27
CA LYS A 285 2.13 -9.35 10.08
C LYS A 285 1.88 -10.38 8.99
N CYS A 286 0.68 -10.37 8.41
CA CYS A 286 0.33 -11.15 7.22
C CYS A 286 1.41 -11.05 6.14
N SER A 287 1.84 -12.19 5.58
CA SER A 287 2.96 -12.24 4.63
C SER A 287 2.63 -11.70 3.24
N ALA A 288 1.39 -11.27 2.98
CA ALA A 288 1.10 -10.43 1.82
C ALA A 288 1.64 -9.02 2.11
N TYR A 289 2.66 -8.57 1.36
CA TYR A 289 3.46 -7.39 1.70
C TYR A 289 2.67 -6.10 1.98
N MET A 290 1.54 -5.91 1.30
CA MET A 290 0.67 -4.74 1.40
C MET A 290 -0.50 -4.92 2.38
N CYS A 291 -0.68 -6.11 2.94
CA CYS A 291 -1.70 -6.40 3.94
C CYS A 291 -1.29 -5.83 5.29
N SER A 292 -2.21 -5.16 5.99
CA SER A 292 -1.99 -4.58 7.32
C SER A 292 -2.49 -5.46 8.46
N GLU A 293 -3.03 -6.64 8.16
CA GLU A 293 -3.56 -7.54 9.19
C GLU A 293 -2.42 -8.14 10.00
N ILE A 294 -2.47 -7.93 11.32
CA ILE A 294 -1.56 -8.49 12.31
C ILE A 294 -2.31 -9.58 13.05
N GLU A 295 -1.74 -10.77 13.12
CA GLU A 295 -2.32 -11.82 13.92
C GLU A 295 -2.12 -11.55 15.40
N THR A 296 -3.12 -11.95 16.19
CA THR A 296 -3.11 -11.83 17.65
C THR A 296 -3.42 -13.19 18.26
N SER A 297 -3.14 -13.36 19.55
CA SER A 297 -3.53 -14.58 20.29
C SER A 297 -5.03 -14.87 20.20
N ASN A 298 -5.87 -13.83 20.18
CA ASN A 298 -7.32 -13.95 20.03
C ASN A 298 -7.78 -14.23 18.59
N GLN A 299 -6.97 -13.85 17.60
CA GLN A 299 -7.26 -14.00 16.17
C GLN A 299 -6.03 -14.48 15.40
N PRO A 300 -5.58 -15.74 15.63
CA PRO A 300 -4.43 -16.28 14.91
C PRO A 300 -4.78 -16.51 13.44
N HIS A 301 -3.81 -16.29 12.56
CA HIS A 301 -4.00 -16.58 11.14
C HIS A 301 -4.10 -18.10 10.91
N ARG A 302 -5.16 -18.52 10.20
CA ARG A 302 -5.43 -19.94 9.95
C ARG A 302 -4.64 -20.53 8.78
N LEU A 303 -4.12 -19.69 7.91
CA LEU A 303 -3.33 -20.11 6.75
C LEU A 303 -1.86 -19.86 7.07
N ARG A 304 -1.08 -20.94 7.19
CA ARG A 304 0.34 -20.88 7.53
C ARG A 304 1.11 -21.91 6.74
N CYS A 305 2.34 -21.58 6.37
CA CYS A 305 3.27 -22.56 5.85
C CYS A 305 3.91 -23.35 7.01
N TYR A 306 3.53 -24.62 7.15
CA TYR A 306 4.07 -25.52 8.16
C TYR A 306 5.51 -25.98 7.89
N ARG A 307 6.09 -25.62 6.73
CA ARG A 307 7.50 -25.91 6.43
C ARG A 307 8.43 -24.88 7.05
N CYS A 308 8.06 -23.60 7.01
CA CYS A 308 8.91 -22.52 7.51
C CYS A 308 8.39 -21.84 8.78
N TYR A 309 7.08 -21.94 9.07
CA TYR A 309 6.34 -21.20 10.12
C TYR A 309 6.36 -19.66 10.02
N TYR A 310 7.30 -19.12 9.26
CA TYR A 310 7.47 -17.71 8.95
C TYR A 310 6.34 -17.14 8.08
N PHE A 311 5.96 -17.83 7.00
CA PHE A 311 4.89 -17.37 6.12
C PHE A 311 3.50 -17.76 6.65
N HIS A 312 2.61 -16.78 6.76
CA HIS A 312 1.22 -16.94 7.16
C HIS A 312 0.34 -15.83 6.58
N TRP A 313 -0.95 -16.10 6.43
CA TRP A 313 -1.87 -15.22 5.71
C TRP A 313 -3.22 -15.12 6.41
N CYS A 314 -3.78 -13.91 6.47
CA CYS A 314 -5.09 -13.66 7.05
C CYS A 314 -6.24 -14.22 6.19
N SER A 315 -6.04 -14.37 4.87
CA SER A 315 -7.05 -14.85 3.93
C SER A 315 -6.44 -15.65 2.77
N PRO A 316 -7.23 -16.50 2.07
CA PRO A 316 -6.77 -17.21 0.89
C PRO A 316 -6.27 -16.26 -0.20
N ALA A 317 -6.94 -15.12 -0.41
CA ALA A 317 -6.52 -14.13 -1.38
C ALA A 317 -5.14 -13.53 -1.04
N CYS A 318 -4.84 -13.32 0.25
CA CYS A 318 -3.51 -12.85 0.67
C CYS A 318 -2.43 -13.90 0.39
N ARG A 319 -2.74 -15.18 0.61
CA ARG A 319 -1.83 -16.27 0.23
C ARG A 319 -1.63 -16.29 -1.28
N ASP A 320 -2.70 -16.34 -2.05
CA ASP A 320 -2.64 -16.42 -3.51
C ASP A 320 -1.94 -15.17 -4.09
N TYR A 321 -2.12 -13.98 -3.51
CA TYR A 321 -1.34 -12.79 -3.87
C TYR A 321 0.16 -12.95 -3.58
N SER A 322 0.51 -13.40 -2.38
CA SER A 322 1.89 -13.62 -1.95
C SER A 322 2.60 -14.70 -2.79
N GLU A 323 1.88 -15.76 -3.18
CA GLU A 323 2.39 -16.89 -3.94
C GLU A 323 2.39 -16.64 -5.45
N GLU A 324 1.30 -16.14 -6.03
CA GLU A 324 1.13 -16.04 -7.49
C GLU A 324 1.56 -14.68 -8.05
N VAL A 325 1.44 -13.60 -7.26
CA VAL A 325 1.74 -12.24 -7.73
C VAL A 325 3.12 -11.79 -7.30
N GLN A 326 3.51 -12.07 -6.05
CA GLN A 326 4.80 -11.65 -5.51
C GLN A 326 5.88 -12.74 -5.57
N ASP A 327 5.48 -14.01 -5.71
CA ASP A 327 6.34 -15.20 -5.70
C ASP A 327 7.33 -15.26 -4.50
N VAL A 328 6.99 -14.58 -3.39
CA VAL A 328 7.88 -14.49 -2.24
C VAL A 328 7.93 -15.82 -1.49
N HIS A 329 6.78 -16.46 -1.26
CA HIS A 329 6.75 -17.70 -0.49
C HIS A 329 7.45 -18.85 -1.22
N THR A 330 7.20 -19.03 -2.52
CA THR A 330 7.82 -20.10 -3.32
C THR A 330 9.34 -19.99 -3.33
N SER A 331 9.84 -18.76 -3.45
CA SER A 331 11.26 -18.44 -3.51
C SER A 331 11.95 -18.71 -2.17
N TYR A 332 11.38 -18.24 -1.05
CA TYR A 332 12.10 -18.22 0.23
C TYR A 332 11.77 -19.39 1.17
N CYS A 333 10.61 -20.04 1.03
CA CYS A 333 10.21 -21.12 1.94
C CYS A 333 11.20 -22.29 1.94
N LYS A 334 11.77 -22.62 0.76
CA LYS A 334 12.68 -23.77 0.61
C LYS A 334 14.05 -23.52 1.25
N GLU A 335 14.42 -22.25 1.40
CA GLU A 335 15.72 -21.83 1.92
C GLU A 335 15.75 -21.69 3.44
N CYS A 336 14.59 -21.76 4.12
CA CYS A 336 14.52 -21.62 5.57
C CYS A 336 15.22 -22.80 6.27
N PRO A 337 16.35 -22.57 6.99
CA PRO A 337 17.08 -23.64 7.66
C PRO A 337 16.25 -24.30 8.76
N GLY A 338 16.40 -25.62 8.95
CA GLY A 338 15.60 -26.35 9.95
C GLY A 338 15.74 -25.85 11.40
N SER A 339 16.89 -25.27 11.75
CA SER A 339 17.09 -24.58 13.05
C SER A 339 16.18 -23.35 13.17
N LYS A 340 16.11 -22.53 12.12
CA LYS A 340 15.24 -21.34 12.06
C LYS A 340 13.76 -21.68 12.01
N VAL A 341 13.37 -22.79 11.38
CA VAL A 341 11.98 -23.28 11.46
C VAL A 341 11.55 -23.54 12.91
N LYS A 342 12.43 -24.16 13.71
CA LYS A 342 12.16 -24.42 15.13
C LYS A 342 12.07 -23.13 15.93
N GLU A 343 12.97 -22.18 15.66
CA GLU A 343 12.98 -20.85 16.29
C GLU A 343 11.70 -20.05 15.96
N CYS A 344 11.35 -19.93 14.67
CA CYS A 344 10.10 -19.30 14.22
C CYS A 344 8.88 -19.92 14.90
N ARG A 345 8.83 -21.25 14.98
CA ARG A 345 7.72 -21.95 15.63
C ARG A 345 7.64 -21.62 17.12
N ALA A 346 8.78 -21.62 17.81
CA ALA A 346 8.84 -21.28 19.24
C ALA A 346 8.38 -19.84 19.49
N GLN A 347 8.92 -18.87 18.73
CA GLN A 347 8.53 -17.46 18.80
C GLN A 347 7.04 -17.26 18.49
N MET A 348 6.50 -17.96 17.49
CA MET A 348 5.07 -17.94 17.16
C MET A 348 4.22 -18.47 18.32
N SER A 349 4.59 -19.62 18.88
CA SER A 349 3.87 -20.23 20.00
C SER A 349 3.87 -19.34 21.23
N GLU A 350 5.01 -18.72 21.53
CA GLU A 350 5.16 -17.73 22.59
C GLU A 350 4.26 -16.50 22.34
N TYR A 351 4.39 -15.86 21.18
CA TYR A 351 3.63 -14.66 20.83
C TYR A 351 2.11 -14.89 20.81
N LEU A 352 1.65 -15.99 20.23
CA LEU A 352 0.23 -16.32 20.16
C LEU A 352 -0.31 -16.94 21.46
N ASN A 353 0.55 -17.21 22.45
CA ASN A 353 0.22 -17.99 23.65
C ASN A 353 -0.46 -19.33 23.31
N ILE A 354 0.03 -19.97 22.24
CA ILE A 354 -0.45 -21.29 21.81
C ILE A 354 0.52 -22.33 22.36
N LEU A 355 0.12 -22.99 23.44
CA LEU A 355 0.80 -24.16 23.97
C LEU A 355 1.04 -25.14 22.82
N ASP A 356 2.30 -25.48 22.57
CA ASP A 356 2.81 -26.28 21.44
C ASP A 356 2.11 -27.67 21.34
N ALA A 357 1.36 -28.05 22.37
CA ALA A 357 0.54 -29.24 22.49
C ALA A 357 -0.67 -29.32 21.52
N THR A 358 -1.12 -28.23 20.87
CA THR A 358 -2.37 -28.25 20.07
C THR A 358 -2.23 -27.99 18.56
N VAL A 359 -1.05 -27.63 18.04
CA VAL A 359 -0.83 -27.42 16.58
C VAL A 359 -0.14 -28.60 15.90
N GLN A 360 0.13 -29.68 16.64
CA GLN A 360 0.22 -30.99 16.02
C GLN A 360 -1.18 -31.46 15.62
N ARG A 361 -1.74 -30.89 14.53
CA ARG A 361 -2.69 -31.64 13.70
C ARG A 361 -1.91 -32.78 13.03
N THR A 362 -1.54 -33.78 13.83
CA THR A 362 -1.06 -35.09 13.37
C THR A 362 -2.20 -35.90 12.78
N ASP A 363 -3.41 -35.34 12.69
CA ASP A 363 -4.50 -35.88 11.90
C ASP A 363 -4.01 -36.02 10.46
N LYS A 364 -3.52 -37.22 10.16
CA LYS A 364 -3.16 -37.63 8.82
C LYS A 364 -4.41 -37.46 7.97
N VAL A 365 -4.34 -36.52 7.05
CA VAL A 365 -5.43 -36.30 6.10
C VAL A 365 -5.29 -37.33 5.00
N LYS A 366 -6.37 -38.06 4.76
CA LYS A 366 -6.42 -39.08 3.72
C LYS A 366 -6.88 -38.45 2.42
N CYS A 367 -6.10 -38.60 1.36
CA CYS A 367 -6.52 -38.29 -0.01
C CYS A 367 -7.77 -39.12 -0.33
N HIS A 368 -8.85 -38.46 -0.72
CA HIS A 368 -10.12 -39.13 -0.96
C HIS A 368 -10.11 -39.98 -2.24
N GLY A 369 -9.27 -39.61 -3.22
CA GLY A 369 -9.16 -40.34 -4.49
C GLY A 369 -8.27 -41.59 -4.44
N CYS A 370 -7.12 -41.55 -3.74
CA CYS A 370 -6.16 -42.67 -3.72
C CYS A 370 -5.89 -43.26 -2.33
N GLY A 371 -6.42 -42.65 -1.28
CA GLY A 371 -6.22 -43.10 0.10
C GLY A 371 -4.86 -42.79 0.70
N LEU A 372 -3.95 -42.12 -0.03
CA LEU A 372 -2.66 -41.67 0.50
C LEU A 372 -2.87 -40.79 1.72
N GLN A 373 -2.28 -41.16 2.85
CA GLN A 373 -2.26 -40.34 4.06
C GLN A 373 -1.04 -39.42 4.03
N LYS A 374 -1.25 -38.13 4.21
CA LYS A 374 -0.18 -37.18 4.50
C LYS A 374 -0.50 -36.39 5.75
N GLU A 375 0.53 -35.89 6.41
CA GLU A 375 0.33 -34.90 7.47
C GLU A 375 -0.41 -33.69 6.91
N TYR A 376 -1.25 -33.05 7.72
CA TYR A 376 -2.00 -31.85 7.33
C TYR A 376 -1.11 -30.73 6.77
N SER A 377 0.15 -30.68 7.25
CA SER A 377 1.23 -29.79 6.83
C SER A 377 1.70 -30.00 5.38
N GLN A 378 1.48 -31.18 4.79
CA GLN A 378 1.97 -31.54 3.46
C GLN A 378 0.90 -31.29 2.39
N PHE A 379 0.65 -30.01 2.10
CA PHE A 379 -0.11 -29.47 0.95
C PHE A 379 -1.03 -30.47 0.23
N MET A 380 -2.18 -30.78 0.83
CA MET A 380 -3.27 -31.46 0.13
C MET A 380 -4.22 -30.43 -0.45
N GLU A 381 -4.57 -30.59 -1.72
CA GLU A 381 -5.58 -29.78 -2.39
C GLU A 381 -6.96 -30.09 -1.82
N ARG A 382 -7.83 -29.09 -1.71
CA ARG A 382 -9.23 -29.29 -1.30
C ARG A 382 -10.13 -29.17 -2.52
N CYS A 383 -11.27 -29.87 -2.51
CA CYS A 383 -12.28 -29.67 -3.55
C CYS A 383 -12.64 -28.17 -3.66
N SER A 384 -12.48 -27.59 -4.86
CA SER A 384 -12.74 -26.17 -5.11
C SER A 384 -14.19 -25.75 -4.81
N LYS A 385 -15.14 -26.69 -4.91
CA LYS A 385 -16.56 -26.44 -4.67
C LYS A 385 -16.97 -26.64 -3.21
N CYS A 386 -16.80 -27.84 -2.65
CA CYS A 386 -17.27 -28.13 -1.28
C CYS A 386 -16.25 -27.81 -0.18
N LYS A 387 -14.96 -27.75 -0.51
CA LYS A 387 -13.82 -27.69 0.44
C LYS A 387 -13.79 -28.82 1.50
N ALA A 388 -14.70 -29.79 1.44
CA ALA A 388 -14.85 -30.84 2.46
C ALA A 388 -13.90 -32.03 2.27
N LYS A 389 -13.47 -32.32 1.03
CA LYS A 389 -12.59 -33.44 0.70
C LYS A 389 -11.19 -32.95 0.32
N TYR A 390 -10.18 -33.76 0.66
CA TYR A 390 -8.75 -33.50 0.42
C TYR A 390 -8.21 -34.45 -0.65
N TYR A 391 -7.31 -33.98 -1.49
CA TYR A 391 -6.69 -34.73 -2.58
C TYR A 391 -5.20 -34.43 -2.63
N CYS A 392 -4.38 -35.43 -2.94
CA CYS A 392 -2.95 -35.23 -3.14
C CYS A 392 -2.59 -34.62 -4.50
N SER A 393 -3.54 -34.57 -5.45
CA SER A 393 -3.38 -33.97 -6.77
C SER A 393 -4.72 -33.74 -7.47
N LYS A 394 -4.74 -32.83 -8.46
CA LYS A 394 -5.88 -32.62 -9.36
C LYS A 394 -6.32 -33.90 -10.08
N SER A 395 -5.39 -34.81 -10.37
CA SER A 395 -5.72 -36.10 -10.99
C SER A 395 -6.57 -36.96 -10.05
N CYS A 396 -6.22 -37.05 -8.76
CA CYS A 396 -7.03 -37.75 -7.77
C CYS A 396 -8.40 -37.07 -7.57
N GLN A 397 -8.45 -35.73 -7.59
CA GLN A 397 -9.73 -35.01 -7.51
C GLN A 397 -10.62 -35.31 -8.73
N ARG A 398 -10.07 -35.27 -9.96
CA ARG A 398 -10.83 -35.59 -11.18
C ARG A 398 -11.32 -37.05 -11.17
N TRP A 399 -10.47 -37.98 -10.75
CA TRP A 399 -10.87 -39.38 -10.65
C TRP A 399 -12.01 -39.57 -9.63
N ASP A 400 -11.91 -39.03 -8.41
CA ASP A 400 -12.98 -39.10 -7.40
C ASP A 400 -14.26 -38.38 -7.85
N TRP A 401 -14.13 -37.34 -8.69
CA TRP A 401 -15.25 -36.61 -9.28
C TRP A 401 -16.08 -37.47 -10.24
N TYR A 402 -15.43 -38.19 -11.17
CA TYR A 402 -16.10 -38.97 -12.20
C TYR A 402 -16.38 -40.42 -11.78
N GLN A 403 -15.47 -41.03 -11.03
CA GLN A 403 -15.50 -42.45 -10.66
C GLN A 403 -15.83 -42.68 -9.18
N GLY A 404 -15.38 -41.79 -8.29
CA GLY A 404 -15.56 -41.92 -6.83
C GLY A 404 -16.84 -41.29 -6.26
N ASN A 405 -17.79 -40.93 -7.13
CA ASN A 405 -19.10 -40.34 -6.76
C ASN A 405 -19.04 -39.01 -6.00
N HIS A 406 -17.88 -38.34 -5.91
CA HIS A 406 -17.80 -37.06 -5.20
C HIS A 406 -18.75 -36.02 -5.81
N ARG A 407 -18.95 -36.05 -7.13
CA ARG A 407 -19.89 -35.16 -7.85
C ARG A 407 -21.31 -35.19 -7.29
N LEU A 408 -21.80 -36.36 -6.87
CA LEU A 408 -23.17 -36.53 -6.34
C LEU A 408 -23.32 -35.94 -4.93
N ASN A 409 -22.23 -35.95 -4.16
CA ASN A 409 -22.21 -35.55 -2.75
C ASN A 409 -21.55 -34.18 -2.51
N CYS A 410 -21.08 -33.51 -3.56
CA CYS A 410 -20.39 -32.23 -3.47
C CYS A 410 -21.39 -31.07 -3.32
N LYS A 411 -21.77 -30.79 -2.07
CA LYS A 411 -22.58 -29.63 -1.70
C LYS A 411 -21.69 -28.40 -1.46
N CYS A 412 -22.13 -27.21 -1.90
CA CYS A 412 -21.44 -25.98 -1.53
C CYS A 412 -21.56 -25.79 -0.01
N PRO A 413 -20.48 -25.40 0.70
CA PRO A 413 -20.64 -24.93 2.06
C PRO A 413 -21.59 -23.71 2.05
N PRO A 414 -22.49 -23.59 3.04
CA PRO A 414 -23.34 -22.41 3.19
C PRO A 414 -22.52 -21.13 3.31
#